data_AF-A0A1Y5KIC2-F1
#
_entry.id   AF-A0A1Y5KIC2-F1
#
_cell.length_a   1.000
_cell.length_b   1.000
_cell.length_c   1.000
_cell.angle_alpha   90.00
_cell.angle_beta   90.00
_cell.angle_gamma   90.00
#
_symmetry.space_group_name_H-M   'P 1'
#
loop_
_entity.id
_entity.type
_entity.pdbx_description
1 polymer ?
#
loop_
_entity_poly.entity_id
_entity_poly.type
_entity_poly.pdbx_seq_one_letter_code
_entity_poly.pdbx_strand_id
1 'polypeptide(L)' 'SRQLHYKAKWYGRTIKEASTFAPSSQTCHVCGNKHAEVKNLSIRMWTCPVCFTLHDRDRNAAQNIKAMAL' A
#
# COMPACT_ATOMS: atom_id res chain seq x y z
N SER A 1 -10.90 -11.01 5.49
CA SER A 1 -11.32 -10.94 4.07
C SER A 1 -12.57 -11.75 3.69
N ARG A 2 -13.24 -12.48 4.62
CA ARG A 2 -14.43 -13.32 4.32
C ARG A 2 -15.51 -12.67 3.46
N GLN A 3 -15.91 -11.43 3.79
CA GLN A 3 -16.94 -10.71 3.04
C GLN A 3 -16.51 -10.38 1.59
N LEU A 4 -15.23 -10.09 1.38
CA LEU A 4 -14.68 -9.82 0.05
C LEU A 4 -14.67 -11.09 -0.81
N HIS A 5 -14.19 -12.22 -0.27
CA HIS A 5 -14.21 -13.53 -0.96
C HIS A 5 -15.61 -13.97 -1.37
N TYR A 6 -16.57 -13.81 -0.47
CA TYR A 6 -17.97 -14.10 -0.76
C TYR A 6 -18.52 -13.27 -1.93
N LYS A 7 -18.34 -11.94 -1.90
CA LYS A 7 -18.78 -11.06 -2.99
C LYS A 7 -18.00 -11.32 -4.27
N ALA A 8 -16.70 -11.59 -4.18
CA ALA A 8 -15.87 -11.89 -5.33
C ALA A 8 -16.35 -13.17 -6.03
N LYS A 9 -16.68 -14.24 -5.28
CA LYS A 9 -17.30 -15.45 -5.81
C LYS A 9 -18.62 -15.16 -6.54
N TRP A 10 -19.47 -14.31 -5.96
CA TRP A 10 -20.74 -13.91 -6.58
C TRP A 10 -20.59 -13.20 -7.92
N TYR A 11 -19.55 -12.38 -8.08
CA TYR A 11 -19.32 -11.59 -9.29
C TYR A 11 -18.21 -12.17 -10.19
N GLY A 12 -17.75 -13.41 -9.96
CA GLY A 12 -16.69 -14.03 -10.76
C GLY A 12 -15.34 -13.30 -10.70
N ARG A 13 -14.99 -12.71 -9.55
CA ARG A 13 -13.73 -11.97 -9.34
C ARG A 13 -12.72 -12.81 -8.55
N THR A 14 -11.44 -12.59 -8.83
CA THR A 14 -10.32 -13.17 -8.07
C THR A 14 -9.83 -12.19 -7.02
N ILE A 15 -9.51 -12.68 -5.82
CA ILE A 15 -8.85 -11.90 -4.76
C ILE A 15 -7.43 -12.42 -4.58
N LYS A 16 -6.47 -11.49 -4.62
CA LYS A 16 -5.10 -11.69 -4.13
C LYS A 16 -4.92 -10.84 -2.87
N GLU A 17 -4.30 -11.41 -1.84
CA GLU A 17 -4.04 -10.73 -0.58
C GLU A 17 -2.54 -10.42 -0.47
N ALA A 18 -2.19 -9.18 -0.11
CA ALA A 18 -0.82 -8.82 0.20
C ALA A 18 -0.45 -9.29 1.62
N SER A 19 0.84 -9.52 1.86
CA SER A 19 1.33 -9.89 3.20
C SER A 19 0.99 -8.81 4.24
N THR A 20 0.54 -9.24 5.41
CA THR A 20 0.20 -8.36 6.55
C THR A 20 1.35 -7.44 6.96
N PHE A 21 2.59 -7.88 6.76
CA PHE A 21 3.79 -7.15 7.15
C PHE A 21 4.49 -6.44 5.99
N ALA A 22 3.85 -6.39 4.81
CA ALA A 22 4.39 -5.65 3.68
C ALA A 22 4.52 -4.15 4.03
N PRO A 23 5.68 -3.51 3.79
CA PRO A 23 5.90 -2.10 4.12
C PRO A 23 5.23 -1.16 3.09
N SER A 24 3.97 -1.42 2.73
CA SER A 24 3.27 -0.72 1.64
C SER A 24 3.10 0.77 1.89
N SER A 25 2.86 1.20 3.13
CA SER A 25 2.74 2.62 3.49
C SER A 25 4.11 3.32 3.61
N GLN A 26 5.15 2.57 3.97
CA GLN A 26 6.51 3.08 4.23
C GLN A 26 7.36 3.16 2.97
N THR A 27 7.06 2.36 1.96
CA THR A 27 7.83 2.29 0.71
C THR A 27 7.34 3.38 -0.23
N CYS A 28 8.23 4.20 -0.76
CA CYS A 28 7.87 5.17 -1.80
C CYS A 28 7.49 4.43 -3.09
N HIS A 29 6.25 4.57 -3.56
CA HIS A 29 5.83 3.91 -4.81
C HIS A 29 6.51 4.46 -6.07
N VAL A 30 7.23 5.59 -5.96
CA VAL A 30 7.96 6.21 -7.08
C VAL A 30 9.39 5.70 -7.19
N CYS A 31 10.12 5.60 -6.08
CA CYS A 31 11.54 5.25 -6.10
C CYS A 31 11.92 4.00 -5.30
N GLY A 32 10.98 3.39 -4.58
CA GLY A 32 11.22 2.20 -3.76
C GLY A 32 11.89 2.45 -2.41
N ASN A 33 12.31 3.67 -2.09
CA ASN A 33 12.92 3.97 -0.80
C ASN A 33 11.94 3.70 0.36
N LYS A 34 12.41 3.01 1.40
CA LYS A 34 11.63 2.74 2.61
C LYS A 34 11.87 3.82 3.66
N HIS A 35 10.80 4.47 4.10
CA HIS A 35 10.80 5.45 5.17
C HIS A 35 10.12 4.89 6.43
N ALA A 36 10.92 4.41 7.38
CA ALA A 36 10.43 3.66 8.55
C ALA A 36 9.57 4.51 9.49
N GLU A 37 9.80 5.83 9.58
CA GLU A 37 9.05 6.74 10.44
C GLU A 37 7.55 6.77 10.11
N VAL A 38 7.19 6.54 8.84
CA VAL A 38 5.80 6.45 8.34
C VAL A 38 5.02 5.28 8.98
N LYS A 39 5.69 4.39 9.74
CA LYS A 39 5.01 3.43 10.62
C LYS A 39 4.10 4.13 11.64
N ASN A 40 4.42 5.36 12.04
CA ASN A 40 3.55 6.13 12.93
C ASN A 40 2.24 6.48 12.22
N LEU A 41 1.13 6.00 12.78
CA LEU A 41 -0.19 6.15 12.17
C LEU A 41 -0.69 7.60 12.12
N SER A 42 -0.11 8.51 12.91
CA SER A 42 -0.43 9.94 12.83
C SER A 42 0.11 10.62 11.58
N ILE A 43 1.12 10.03 10.92
CA ILE A 43 1.68 10.56 9.68
C ILE A 43 0.74 10.18 8.54
N ARG A 44 -0.02 11.17 8.06
CA ARG A 44 -0.93 11.03 6.91
C ARG A 44 -0.30 11.46 5.60
N MET A 45 0.57 12.47 5.67
CA MET A 45 1.32 13.02 4.55
C MET A 45 2.81 12.96 4.86
N TRP A 46 3.64 12.63 3.88
CA TRP A 46 5.10 12.63 4.04
C TRP A 46 5.81 12.86 2.71
N THR A 47 6.98 13.47 2.76
CA THR A 47 7.84 13.67 1.59
C THR A 47 8.91 12.60 1.56
N CYS A 48 9.09 11.95 0.41
CA CYS A 48 10.17 10.98 0.26
C CYS A 48 11.54 11.67 0.40
N PRO A 49 12.44 11.21 1.28
CA PRO A 49 13.75 11.84 1.44
C PRO A 49 14.70 11.61 0.26
N VAL A 50 14.36 10.71 -0.67
CA VAL A 50 15.20 10.35 -1.82
C VAL A 50 14.73 11.04 -3.11
N CYS A 51 13.44 10.91 -3.45
CA CYS A 51 12.91 11.46 -4.69
C CYS A 51 12.03 12.70 -4.48
N PHE A 52 11.89 13.18 -3.24
CA PHE A 52 11.13 14.38 -2.87
C PHE A 52 9.64 14.38 -3.25
N THR A 53 9.10 13.23 -3.68
CA THR A 53 7.67 13.11 -3.95
C THR A 53 6.88 13.25 -2.65
N LEU A 54 5.85 14.10 -2.66
CA LEU A 54 4.88 14.19 -1.58
C LEU A 54 3.86 13.04 -1.70
N HIS A 55 3.65 12.33 -0.60
CA HIS A 55 2.74 11.20 -0.51
C HIS A 55 1.61 11.47 0.47
N ASP A 56 0.38 11.17 0.06
CA ASP A 56 -0.64 10.66 0.98
C ASP A 56 -0.33 9.19 1.27
N ARG A 57 -0.31 8.83 2.57
CA ARG A 57 0.11 7.52 3.03
C ARG A 57 -0.76 6.39 2.46
N ASP A 58 -2.07 6.57 2.43
CA ASP A 58 -3.01 5.51 2.06
C ASP A 58 -3.03 5.34 0.53
N ARG A 59 -2.94 6.44 -0.23
CA ARG A 59 -2.74 6.41 -1.69
C ARG A 59 -1.42 5.74 -2.07
N ASN A 60 -0.33 6.06 -1.37
CA ASN A 60 0.97 5.42 -1.57
C ASN A 60 0.91 3.92 -1.29
N ALA A 61 0.28 3.52 -0.18
CA ALA A 61 0.08 2.11 0.15
C ALA A 61 -0.74 1.37 -0.92
N ALA A 62 -1.80 1.97 -1.45
CA ALA A 62 -2.61 1.39 -2.52
C ALA A 62 -1.80 1.14 -3.79
N GLN A 63 -0.92 2.08 -4.18
CA GLN A 63 -0.04 1.92 -5.35
C GLN A 63 0.96 0.79 -5.16
N ASN A 64 1.56 0.67 -3.96
CA ASN A 64 2.47 -0.44 -3.66
C ASN A 64 1.75 -1.78 -3.61
N ILE A 65 0.55 -1.87 -3.03
CA ILE A 65 -0.25 -3.11 -3.02
C ILE A 65 -0.63 -3.51 -4.46
N LYS A 66 -0.99 -2.53 -5.31
CA LYS A 66 -1.24 -2.78 -6.73
C LYS A 66 -0.01 -3.37 -7.43
N ALA A 67 1.19 -2.83 -7.15
CA ALA A 67 2.43 -3.34 -7.72
C ALA A 67 2.75 -4.77 -7.26
N MET A 68 2.40 -5.15 -6.03
CA MET A 68 2.57 -6.53 -5.51
C MET A 68 1.57 -7.54 -6.09
N ALA A 69 0.48 -7.08 -6.69
CA ALA A 69 -0.57 -7.94 -7.24
C ALA A 69 -0.30 -8.40 -8.68
N LEU A 70 0.65 -7.75 -9.36
CA LEU A 70 1.19 -8.13 -10.68
C LEU A 70 2.13 -9.33 -10.51
#